data_AF-A0A432I116-F1
#
_entry.id   AF-A0A432I116-F1
#
_cell.length_a   1.000
_cell.length_b   1.000
_cell.length_c   1.000
_cell.angle_alpha   90.00
_cell.angle_beta   90.00
_cell.angle_gamma   90.00
#
_symmetry.space_group_name_H-M   'P 1'
#
loop_
_entity.id
_entity.type
_entity.pdbx_description
1 polymer ?
#
loop_
_entity_poly.entity_id
_entity_poly.type
_entity_poly.pdbx_seq_one_letter_code
_entity_poly.pdbx_strand_id
1 'polypeptide(L)'
;MAPHVFVGTASISGNLAPEGSIVSAWIDGVQVPGAEAPIEATPAASGGGGGPVGQALGVIGDNLVRVWKFDPATQSWTFYDPRALFSSFNSIKEMSPGQFYYLVTADSQTASLHGQPRTLFKGWNPLVW
;
A
#
# COMPACT_ATOMS: atom_id res chain seq x y z
N MET A 1 -10.68 -6.89 -8.05
CA MET A 1 -10.01 -5.59 -8.20
C MET A 1 -9.17 -5.36 -6.95
N ALA A 2 -7.97 -4.80 -7.07
CA ALA A 2 -7.21 -4.45 -5.88
C ALA A 2 -7.90 -3.30 -5.12
N PRO A 3 -7.78 -3.23 -3.78
CA PRO A 3 -8.42 -2.19 -2.99
C PRO A 3 -7.91 -0.80 -3.34
N HIS A 4 -8.80 0.20 -3.22
CA HIS A 4 -8.38 1.59 -3.08
C HIS A 4 -8.03 1.84 -1.61
N VAL A 5 -6.93 2.56 -1.34
CA VAL A 5 -6.56 2.95 0.03
C VAL A 5 -6.43 4.46 0.07
N PHE A 6 -7.14 5.06 1.02
CA PHE A 6 -7.15 6.48 1.28
C PHE A 6 -6.61 6.72 2.68
N VAL A 7 -5.80 7.76 2.82
CA VAL A 7 -5.39 8.28 4.12
C VAL A 7 -5.60 9.79 4.05
N GLY A 8 -6.14 10.35 5.11
CA GLY A 8 -6.44 11.77 5.20
C GLY A 8 -6.88 12.14 6.60
N THR A 9 -7.17 13.43 6.77
CA THR A 9 -7.70 13.98 8.02
C THR A 9 -9.22 14.06 7.91
N ALA A 10 -9.93 13.62 8.94
CA ALA A 10 -11.38 13.77 9.04
C ALA A 10 -11.74 14.93 9.98
N SER A 11 -12.81 15.66 9.67
CA SER A 11 -13.31 16.76 10.49
C SER A 11 -14.83 16.79 10.48
N ILE A 12 -15.42 17.16 11.63
CA ILE A 12 -16.87 17.30 11.82
C ILE A 12 -17.13 18.78 12.14
N SER A 13 -17.89 19.45 11.27
CA SER A 13 -18.22 20.88 11.40
C SER A 13 -16.98 21.78 11.56
N GLY A 14 -15.88 21.45 10.85
CA GLY A 14 -14.62 22.20 10.89
C GLY A 14 -13.68 21.87 12.05
N ASN A 15 -14.09 21.02 13.00
CA ASN A 15 -13.23 20.53 14.08
C ASN A 15 -12.69 19.14 13.73
N LEU A 16 -11.46 18.83 14.14
CA LEU A 16 -10.90 17.48 13.96
C LEU A 16 -11.82 16.44 14.62
N ALA A 17 -12.06 15.35 13.89
CA ALA A 17 -12.79 14.23 14.46
C ALA A 17 -11.97 13.62 15.62
N PRO A 18 -12.60 13.22 16.74
CA PRO A 18 -11.88 12.63 17.87
C PRO A 18 -11.13 11.36 17.47
N GLU A 19 -9.98 11.13 18.10
CA GLU A 19 -9.28 9.84 18.03
C GLU A 19 -10.22 8.69 18.43
N GLY A 20 -10.08 7.55 17.76
CA GLY A 20 -10.92 6.37 17.96
C GLY A 20 -12.27 6.43 17.25
N SER A 21 -12.64 7.56 16.64
CA SER A 21 -13.82 7.63 15.78
C SER A 21 -13.67 6.67 14.60
N ILE A 22 -14.74 6.01 14.18
CA ILE A 22 -14.71 5.05 13.07
C ILE A 22 -15.05 5.75 11.75
N VAL A 23 -14.19 5.58 10.76
CA VAL A 23 -14.46 5.92 9.35
C VAL A 23 -14.91 4.66 8.63
N SER A 24 -15.96 4.75 7.81
CA SER A 24 -16.47 3.64 6.98
C SER A 24 -16.65 4.06 5.52
N ALA A 25 -16.50 3.12 4.60
CA ALA A 25 -16.74 3.36 3.17
C ALA A 25 -18.15 2.89 2.75
N TRP A 26 -18.77 3.63 1.84
CA TRP A 26 -20.12 3.36 1.33
C TRP A 26 -20.11 3.44 -0.20
N ILE A 27 -20.86 2.54 -0.84
CA ILE A 27 -21.09 2.53 -2.30
C ILE A 27 -22.60 2.52 -2.50
N ASP A 28 -23.12 3.51 -3.21
CA ASP A 28 -24.54 3.63 -3.55
C ASP A 28 -25.50 3.48 -2.36
N GLY A 29 -25.10 4.02 -1.20
CA GLY A 29 -25.89 3.96 0.04
C GLY A 29 -25.78 2.65 0.83
N VAL A 30 -24.91 1.72 0.41
CA VAL A 30 -24.61 0.48 1.13
C VAL A 30 -23.19 0.54 1.71
N GLN A 31 -23.06 0.28 3.01
CA GLN A 31 -21.76 0.20 3.67
C GLN A 31 -20.96 -0.97 3.10
N VAL A 32 -19.68 -0.74 2.82
CA VAL A 32 -18.73 -1.78 2.39
C VAL A 32 -18.24 -2.53 3.64
N PRO A 33 -18.58 -3.81 3.83
CA PRO A 33 -18.17 -4.54 5.03
C PRO A 33 -16.64 -4.65 5.14
N GLY A 34 -16.09 -4.40 6.32
CA GLY A 34 -14.64 -4.49 6.58
C GLY A 34 -13.85 -3.27 6.12
N ALA A 35 -14.52 -2.23 5.63
CA ALA A 35 -13.90 -0.95 5.28
C ALA A 35 -13.96 0.07 6.43
N GLU A 36 -14.05 -0.41 7.68
CA GLU A 36 -14.00 0.40 8.89
C GLU A 36 -12.57 0.58 9.40
N ALA A 37 -12.20 1.81 9.76
CA ALA A 37 -10.92 2.10 10.40
C ALA A 37 -11.07 3.18 11.49
N PRO A 38 -10.42 3.02 12.66
CA PRO A 38 -10.39 4.07 13.67
C PRO A 38 -9.47 5.22 13.23
N ILE A 39 -9.83 6.45 13.60
CA ILE A 39 -8.97 7.62 13.47
C ILE A 39 -7.86 7.53 14.51
N GLU A 40 -6.61 7.63 14.06
CA GLU A 40 -5.44 7.75 14.92
C GLU A 40 -5.07 9.23 15.14
N ALA A 41 -4.71 9.63 16.36
CA ALA A 41 -4.42 11.04 16.69
C ALA A 41 -3.23 11.63 15.90
N THR A 42 -2.30 10.78 15.46
CA THR A 42 -1.19 11.14 14.58
C THR A 42 -0.70 9.85 13.93
N PRO A 43 -0.67 9.73 12.59
CA PRO A 43 0.00 8.60 11.96
C PRO A 43 1.46 8.69 12.40
N ALA A 44 1.95 7.70 13.14
CA ALA A 44 3.37 7.64 13.45
C ALA A 44 4.12 7.49 12.12
N ALA A 45 4.63 8.60 11.58
CA ALA A 45 5.58 8.58 10.48
C ALA A 45 6.91 8.05 11.02
N SER A 46 6.96 6.75 11.30
CA SER A 46 8.24 6.06 11.42
C SER A 46 8.86 6.04 10.02
N GLY A 47 10.17 6.30 9.95
CA GLY A 47 10.90 6.59 8.71
C GLY A 47 10.41 5.80 7.49
N GLY A 48 10.11 6.54 6.41
CA GLY A 48 9.50 5.98 5.21
C GLY A 48 10.29 4.79 4.65
N GLY A 49 9.55 3.83 4.09
CA GLY A 49 10.03 2.77 3.21
C GLY A 49 11.12 1.80 3.69
N GLY A 50 11.91 2.09 4.73
CA GLY A 50 13.22 1.46 4.99
C GLY A 50 13.23 0.01 5.46
N GLY A 51 12.07 -0.64 5.56
CA GLY A 51 11.96 -2.06 5.89
C GLY A 51 12.44 -3.00 4.76
N PRO A 52 12.39 -4.32 4.96
CA PRO A 52 12.89 -5.30 3.99
C PRO A 52 12.32 -5.14 2.58
N VAL A 53 11.03 -4.77 2.45
CA VAL A 53 10.41 -4.51 1.13
C VAL A 53 11.03 -3.31 0.42
N GLY A 54 11.26 -2.19 1.11
CA GLY A 54 11.85 -1.02 0.48
C GLY A 54 13.33 -1.19 0.18
N GLN A 55 14.05 -2.01 0.96
CA GLN A 55 15.43 -2.41 0.62
C GLN A 55 15.45 -3.27 -0.64
N ALA A 56 14.58 -4.28 -0.70
CA ALA A 56 14.42 -5.17 -1.84
C ALA A 56 14.07 -4.43 -3.15
N LEU A 57 13.22 -3.41 -3.05
CA LEU A 57 12.71 -2.65 -4.19
C LEU A 57 13.38 -1.27 -4.35
N GLY A 58 14.45 -1.00 -3.61
CA GLY A 58 15.08 0.33 -3.54
C GLY A 58 15.57 0.84 -4.89
N VAL A 59 15.91 -0.06 -5.81
CA VAL A 59 16.30 0.27 -7.20
C VAL A 59 15.18 0.93 -8.01
N ILE A 60 13.93 0.80 -7.59
CA ILE A 60 12.76 1.44 -8.22
C ILE A 60 12.63 2.90 -7.74
N GLY A 61 13.16 3.21 -6.55
CA GLY A 61 13.17 4.54 -5.95
C GLY A 61 11.77 5.14 -5.78
N ASP A 62 11.67 6.46 -5.95
CA ASP A 62 10.42 7.24 -5.85
C ASP A 62 9.38 6.85 -6.92
N ASN A 63 9.78 6.08 -7.94
CA ASN A 63 8.86 5.59 -8.94
C ASN A 63 7.99 4.42 -8.41
N LEU A 64 8.30 3.83 -7.26
CA LEU A 64 7.42 2.84 -6.61
C LEU A 64 6.25 3.54 -5.93
N VAL A 65 5.02 3.26 -6.38
CA VAL A 65 3.80 3.78 -5.75
C VAL A 65 3.28 2.82 -4.68
N ARG A 66 3.18 1.54 -5.01
CA ARG A 66 2.62 0.51 -4.12
C ARG A 66 2.98 -0.89 -4.58
N VAL A 67 3.01 -1.83 -3.66
CA VAL A 67 3.05 -3.27 -3.91
C VAL A 67 1.76 -3.89 -3.40
N TRP A 68 1.19 -4.81 -4.17
CA TRP A 68 0.04 -5.60 -3.78
C TRP A 68 0.33 -7.08 -3.86
N LYS A 69 -0.30 -7.85 -2.97
CA LYS A 69 -0.36 -9.30 -3.03
C LYS A 69 -1.78 -9.75 -2.71
N PHE A 70 -2.30 -10.67 -3.51
CA PHE A 70 -3.58 -11.32 -3.28
C PHE A 70 -3.35 -12.74 -2.79
N ASP A 71 -4.01 -13.11 -1.69
CA ASP A 71 -4.06 -14.48 -1.22
C ASP A 71 -5.39 -15.13 -1.67
N PRO A 72 -5.36 -16.10 -2.59
CA PRO A 72 -6.59 -16.75 -3.07
C PRO A 72 -7.24 -17.63 -2.01
N ALA A 73 -6.51 -18.12 -1.00
CA ALA A 73 -7.07 -18.98 0.04
C ALA A 73 -7.99 -18.19 1.00
N THR A 74 -7.57 -16.99 1.37
CA THR A 74 -8.33 -16.10 2.26
C THR A 74 -9.12 -15.03 1.52
N GLN A 75 -8.99 -14.95 0.19
CA GLN A 75 -9.54 -13.89 -0.66
C GLN A 75 -9.18 -12.47 -0.19
N SER A 76 -7.99 -12.32 0.39
CA SER A 76 -7.55 -11.06 1.00
C SER A 76 -6.44 -10.38 0.21
N TRP A 77 -6.41 -9.05 0.31
CA TRP A 77 -5.33 -8.24 -0.25
C TRP A 77 -4.41 -7.75 0.86
N THR A 78 -3.12 -7.78 0.58
CA THR A 78 -2.08 -7.17 1.40
C THR A 78 -1.31 -6.15 0.56
N PHE A 79 -0.75 -5.13 1.21
CA PHE A 79 -0.03 -4.09 0.50
C PHE A 79 1.21 -3.59 1.23
N TYR A 80 2.06 -2.90 0.47
CA TYR A 80 3.12 -2.04 0.95
C TYR A 80 3.13 -0.74 0.15
N ASP A 81 3.16 0.39 0.83
CA ASP A 81 3.32 1.73 0.27
C ASP A 81 4.57 2.38 0.90
N PRO A 82 5.52 2.89 0.10
CA PRO A 82 6.78 3.41 0.60
C PRO A 82 6.63 4.76 1.34
N ARG A 83 5.51 5.47 1.19
CA ARG A 83 5.30 6.76 1.87
C ARG A 83 5.16 6.55 3.37
N ALA A 84 5.85 7.38 4.16
CA ALA A 84 5.93 7.24 5.62
C ALA A 84 4.57 7.16 6.33
N LEU A 85 3.56 7.88 5.82
CA LEU A 85 2.19 7.87 6.35
C LEU A 85 1.49 6.49 6.30
N PHE A 86 2.02 5.54 5.51
CA PHE A 86 1.51 4.17 5.41
C PHE A 86 2.33 3.15 6.19
N SER A 87 3.43 3.56 6.84
CA SER A 87 4.39 2.65 7.47
C SER A 87 3.74 1.68 8.47
N SER A 88 2.84 2.17 9.32
CA SER A 88 2.07 1.37 10.28
C SER A 88 1.05 0.43 9.60
N PHE A 89 0.48 0.84 8.47
CA PHE A 89 -0.56 0.12 7.74
C PHE A 89 -0.02 -0.94 6.77
N ASN A 90 1.26 -0.87 6.39
CA ASN A 90 1.87 -1.83 5.48
C ASN A 90 1.78 -3.26 6.04
N SER A 91 1.12 -4.15 5.31
CA SER A 91 0.92 -5.55 5.72
C SER A 91 1.91 -6.51 5.04
N ILE A 92 2.48 -6.14 3.89
CA ILE A 92 3.61 -6.85 3.29
C ILE A 92 4.87 -6.39 4.02
N LYS A 93 5.49 -7.30 4.78
CA LYS A 93 6.70 -7.02 5.56
C LYS A 93 7.99 -7.41 4.85
N GLU A 94 7.90 -8.34 3.89
CA GLU A 94 9.02 -8.82 3.09
C GLU A 94 8.52 -9.31 1.71
N MET A 95 9.45 -9.37 0.77
CA MET A 95 9.25 -9.98 -0.54
C MET A 95 9.81 -11.41 -0.50
N SER A 96 8.98 -12.42 -0.75
CA SER A 96 9.37 -13.83 -0.59
C SER A 96 9.58 -14.51 -1.95
N PRO A 97 10.65 -15.29 -2.14
CA PRO A 97 10.92 -15.99 -3.41
C PRO A 97 9.76 -16.87 -3.87
N GLY A 98 9.49 -16.87 -5.17
CA GLY A 98 8.41 -17.61 -5.83
C GLY A 98 7.01 -17.03 -5.61
N GLN A 99 6.85 -15.96 -4.81
CA GLN A 99 5.56 -15.33 -4.59
C GLN A 99 5.24 -14.31 -5.69
N PHE A 100 3.96 -14.19 -6.00
CA PHE A 100 3.45 -13.25 -6.98
C PHE A 100 3.04 -11.93 -6.32
N TYR A 101 3.48 -10.82 -6.92
CA TYR A 101 3.18 -9.46 -6.50
C TYR A 101 2.75 -8.62 -7.70
N TYR A 102 2.02 -7.55 -7.42
CA TYR A 102 1.80 -6.47 -8.37
C TYR A 102 2.51 -5.21 -7.89
N LEU A 103 3.45 -4.71 -8.70
CA LEU A 103 4.13 -3.45 -8.46
C LEU A 103 3.42 -2.35 -9.24
N VAL A 104 3.01 -1.29 -8.56
CA VAL A 104 2.45 -0.09 -9.16
C VAL A 104 3.56 0.95 -9.28
N THR A 105 3.86 1.41 -10.49
CA THR A 105 4.84 2.48 -10.72
C THR A 105 4.19 3.77 -11.25
N ALA A 106 4.79 4.91 -10.95
CA ALA A 106 4.32 6.22 -11.42
C ALA A 106 4.62 6.44 -12.92
N ASP A 107 5.74 5.89 -13.39
CA ASP A 107 6.28 5.97 -14.74
C ASP A 107 6.96 4.65 -15.15
N SER A 108 7.25 4.51 -16.45
CA SER A 108 7.97 3.36 -16.99
C SER A 108 9.47 3.45 -16.69
N GLN A 109 10.11 2.34 -16.36
CA GLN A 109 11.56 2.26 -16.13
C GLN A 109 12.08 0.83 -16.35
N THR A 110 13.38 0.70 -16.57
CA THR A 110 14.07 -0.60 -16.45
C THR A 110 14.84 -0.62 -15.14
N ALA A 111 14.58 -1.61 -14.29
CA ALA A 111 15.24 -1.78 -13.00
C ALA A 111 15.86 -3.18 -12.89
N SER A 112 16.99 -3.31 -12.19
CA SER A 112 17.60 -4.61 -11.90
C SER A 112 17.03 -5.18 -10.61
N LEU A 113 15.99 -6.01 -10.73
CA LEU A 113 15.37 -6.69 -9.59
C LEU A 113 16.00 -8.07 -9.44
N HIS A 114 16.58 -8.37 -8.28
CA HIS A 114 17.29 -9.62 -8.03
C HIS A 114 18.41 -9.91 -9.05
N GLY A 115 19.12 -8.86 -9.48
CA GLY A 115 20.18 -8.95 -10.49
C GLY A 115 19.69 -9.24 -11.90
N GLN A 116 18.37 -9.27 -12.12
CA GLN A 116 17.76 -9.50 -13.44
C GLN A 116 17.11 -8.20 -13.94
N PRO A 117 17.38 -7.78 -15.20
CA PRO A 117 16.75 -6.62 -15.76
C PRO A 117 15.25 -6.85 -15.95
N ARG A 118 14.43 -5.94 -15.45
CA ARG A 118 12.97 -5.94 -15.59
C ARG A 118 12.51 -4.61 -16.13
N THR A 119 11.72 -4.65 -17.21
CA THR A 119 10.99 -3.48 -17.71
C THR A 119 9.69 -3.35 -16.95
N LEU A 120 9.54 -2.24 -16.25
CA LEU A 120 8.33 -1.82 -15.56
C LEU A 120 7.65 -0.74 -16.40
N PHE A 121 6.34 -0.86 -16.58
CA PHE A 121 5.49 0.11 -17.24
C PHE A 121 4.78 0.96 -16.21
N LYS A 122 4.48 2.21 -16.54
CA LYS A 122 3.56 3.04 -15.75
C LYS A 122 2.29 2.26 -15.39
N GLY A 123 1.94 2.24 -14.10
CA GLY A 123 0.81 1.48 -13.59
C GLY A 123 1.19 0.08 -13.12
N TRP A 124 0.37 -0.91 -13.43
CA TRP A 124 0.41 -2.25 -12.84
C TRP A 124 1.41 -3.18 -13.52
N ASN A 125 2.34 -3.74 -12.75
CA ASN A 125 3.36 -4.68 -13.23
C ASN A 125 3.28 -5.99 -12.44
N PRO A 126 2.92 -7.12 -13.08
CA PRO A 126 2.99 -8.42 -12.43
C PRO A 126 4.45 -8.86 -12.27
N LEU A 127 4.81 -9.36 -11.09
CA LEU A 127 6.15 -9.81 -10.76
C LEU A 127 6.11 -11.08 -9.92
N VAL A 128 6.82 -12.11 -10.36
CA VAL A 128 7.23 -13.21 -9.47
C VAL A 128 8.59 -12.84 -8.91
N TRP A 129 8.68 -12.79 -7.57
CA TRP A 129 9.89 -12.42 -6.82
C TRP A 129 10.87 -13.58 -6.71
#